data_AF-A0A532C4J1-F1
#
_entry.id   AF-A0A532C4J1-F1
#
_cell.length_a   1.000
_cell.length_b   1.000
_cell.length_c   1.000
_cell.angle_alpha   90.00
_cell.angle_beta   90.00
_cell.angle_gamma   90.00
#
_symmetry.space_group_name_H-M   'P 1'
#
loop_
_entity.id
_entity.type
_entity.pdbx_description
1 polymer ?
#
loop_
_entity_poly.entity_id
_entity_poly.type
_entity_poly.pdbx_seq_one_letter_code
_entity_poly.pdbx_strand_id
1 'polypeptide(L)'
;MKTTTAIPIHVPRRYRWLPYLLIGVTLLAIPAGIALIRFVEHRFVEAAGGGLKLAAAEVAEKLDRILFERRGDVIMLARVVSSRPSDQNYLSDYLKRMKATYAPVYQSLAVTDVQGTIVASTGPSLV
;
A
#
# COMPACT_ATOMS: atom_id res chain seq x y z
N MET A 1 -72.66 9.89 44.71
CA MET A 1 -72.40 9.38 43.35
C MET A 1 -72.03 10.56 42.45
N LYS A 2 -70.78 10.64 41.99
CA LYS A 2 -70.32 11.59 40.97
C LYS A 2 -69.86 10.74 39.78
N THR A 3 -70.58 10.79 38.67
CA THR A 3 -70.23 10.06 37.45
C THR A 3 -69.25 10.90 36.62
N THR A 4 -68.01 10.42 36.55
CA THR A 4 -66.96 10.93 35.67
C THR A 4 -67.38 10.74 34.22
N THR A 5 -67.58 11.84 33.50
CA THR A 5 -67.79 11.85 32.06
C THR A 5 -66.47 11.59 31.33
N ALA A 6 -66.36 10.43 30.70
CA ALA A 6 -65.27 10.14 29.78
C ALA A 6 -65.43 10.97 28.50
N ILE A 7 -64.41 11.75 28.15
CA ILE A 7 -64.35 12.54 26.90
C ILE A 7 -64.08 11.57 25.75
N PRO A 8 -64.97 11.44 24.75
CA PRO A 8 -64.73 10.59 23.59
C PRO A 8 -63.70 11.26 22.69
N ILE A 9 -62.55 10.62 22.52
CA ILE A 9 -61.50 11.04 21.57
C ILE A 9 -62.06 10.82 20.16
N HIS A 10 -62.65 11.85 19.56
CA HIS A 10 -63.10 11.81 18.16
C HIS A 10 -61.88 11.78 17.24
N VAL A 11 -61.56 10.59 16.70
CA VAL A 11 -60.59 10.45 15.60
C VAL A 11 -61.25 10.95 14.33
N PRO A 12 -60.83 12.07 13.72
CA PRO A 12 -61.48 12.59 12.53
C PRO A 12 -61.30 11.61 11.37
N ARG A 13 -62.41 11.17 10.76
CA ARG A 13 -62.46 10.25 9.60
C ARG A 13 -61.65 10.73 8.38
N ARG A 14 -61.24 12.00 8.36
CA ARG A 14 -60.53 12.72 7.30
C ARG A 14 -59.04 12.33 7.14
N TYR A 15 -58.43 11.67 8.13
CA TYR A 15 -57.00 11.30 8.11
C TYR A 15 -56.72 9.80 7.93
N ARG A 16 -57.73 8.98 7.58
CA ARG A 16 -57.56 7.52 7.40
C ARG A 16 -56.59 7.13 6.28
N TRP A 17 -56.29 8.04 5.35
CA TRP A 17 -55.37 7.83 4.23
C TRP A 17 -53.90 8.14 4.60
N LEU A 18 -53.68 8.93 5.66
CA LEU A 18 -52.36 9.34 6.13
C LEU A 18 -51.41 8.18 6.46
N PRO A 19 -51.81 7.08 7.14
CA PRO A 19 -50.89 5.98 7.43
C PRO A 19 -50.42 5.28 6.16
N TYR A 20 -51.29 5.15 5.14
CA TYR A 20 -50.91 4.55 3.86
C TYR A 20 -49.93 5.43 3.09
N LEU A 21 -50.12 6.76 3.12
CA LEU A 21 -49.16 7.70 2.55
C LEU A 21 -47.80 7.62 3.28
N LEU A 22 -47.81 7.59 4.61
CA LEU A 22 -46.59 7.43 5.41
C LEU A 22 -45.83 6.15 5.03
N ILE A 23 -46.53 5.01 4.96
CA ILE A 23 -45.93 3.74 4.55
C ILE A 23 -45.36 3.84 3.13
N GLY A 24 -46.10 4.43 2.19
CA GLY A 24 -45.65 4.61 0.81
C GLY A 24 -44.39 5.47 0.71
N VAL A 25 -44.34 6.59 1.43
CA VAL A 25 -43.16 7.47 1.47
C VAL A 25 -41.97 6.74 2.12
N THR A 26 -42.18 6.01 3.21
CA THR A 26 -41.11 5.25 3.87
C THR A 26 -40.57 4.14 2.96
N LEU A 27 -41.46 3.41 2.28
CA LEU A 27 -41.06 2.36 1.34
C LEU A 27 -40.28 2.88 0.13
N LEU A 28 -40.44 4.15 -0.24
CA LEU A 28 -39.67 4.79 -1.32
C LEU A 28 -38.38 5.43 -0.78
N ALA A 29 -38.43 6.04 0.40
CA ALA A 29 -37.30 6.69 1.03
C ALA A 29 -36.18 5.70 1.40
N ILE A 30 -36.53 4.50 1.90
CA ILE A 30 -35.54 3.47 2.27
C ILE A 30 -34.68 3.04 1.06
N PRO A 31 -35.24 2.55 -0.06
CA PRO A 31 -34.43 2.13 -1.21
C PRO A 31 -33.70 3.31 -1.85
N ALA A 32 -34.27 4.52 -1.87
CA ALA A 32 -33.57 5.72 -2.33
C ALA A 32 -32.34 6.03 -1.47
N GLY A 33 -32.48 5.94 -0.14
CA GLY A 33 -31.36 6.10 0.80
C GLY A 33 -30.29 5.03 0.60
N ILE A 34 -30.69 3.76 0.46
CA ILE A 34 -29.75 2.65 0.18
C ILE A 34 -29.01 2.90 -1.15
N ALA A 35 -29.74 3.26 -2.21
CA ALA A 35 -29.15 3.53 -3.52
C ALA A 35 -28.15 4.70 -3.47
N LEU A 36 -28.48 5.78 -2.76
CA LEU A 36 -27.59 6.92 -2.58
C LEU A 36 -26.32 6.52 -1.82
N ILE A 37 -26.45 5.77 -0.73
CA ILE A 37 -25.29 5.29 0.05
C ILE A 37 -24.38 4.43 -0.83
N ARG A 38 -24.96 3.47 -1.57
CA ARG A 38 -24.20 2.59 -2.48
C ARG A 38 -23.51 3.35 -3.60
N PHE A 39 -24.17 4.35 -4.16
CA PHE A 39 -23.58 5.20 -5.20
C PHE A 39 -22.38 5.97 -4.66
N VAL A 40 -22.52 6.58 -3.49
CA VAL A 40 -21.45 7.33 -2.85
C VAL A 40 -20.28 6.41 -2.48
N GLU A 41 -20.57 5.25 -1.87
CA GLU A 41 -19.58 4.21 -1.53
C GLU A 41 -18.77 3.79 -2.76
N HIS A 42 -19.45 3.45 -3.86
CA HIS A 42 -18.79 3.02 -5.09
C HIS A 42 -17.85 4.11 -5.63
N ARG A 43 -18.28 5.37 -5.65
CA ARG A 43 -17.48 6.49 -6.15
C ARG A 43 -16.26 6.75 -5.27
N PHE A 44 -16.40 6.63 -3.95
CA PHE A 44 -15.27 6.74 -3.03
C PHE A 44 -14.28 5.59 -3.19
N VAL A 45 -14.77 4.35 -3.31
CA VAL A 45 -13.92 3.16 -3.53
C VAL A 45 -13.17 3.26 -4.85
N GLU A 46 -13.84 3.65 -5.94
CA GLU A 46 -13.19 3.87 -7.23
C GLU A 46 -12.11 4.96 -7.16
N ALA A 47 -12.42 6.10 -6.55
CA ALA A 47 -11.47 7.21 -6.43
C ALA A 47 -10.26 6.82 -5.57
N ALA A 48 -10.47 6.19 -4.43
CA ALA A 48 -9.41 5.69 -3.56
C ALA A 48 -8.60 4.58 -4.23
N GLY A 49 -9.26 3.66 -4.93
CA GLY A 49 -8.63 2.58 -5.68
C GLY A 49 -7.78 3.09 -6.85
N GLY A 50 -8.25 4.11 -7.56
CA GLY A 50 -7.47 4.78 -8.61
C GLY A 50 -6.21 5.43 -8.06
N GLY A 51 -6.32 6.14 -6.93
CA GLY A 51 -5.17 6.75 -6.25
C GLY A 51 -4.14 5.71 -5.78
N LEU A 52 -4.61 4.63 -5.15
CA LEU A 52 -3.74 3.54 -4.68
C LEU A 52 -3.04 2.84 -5.85
N LYS A 53 -3.76 2.59 -6.95
CA LYS A 53 -3.20 1.98 -8.15
C LYS A 53 -2.09 2.85 -8.75
N LEU A 54 -2.32 4.16 -8.85
CA LEU A 54 -1.33 5.10 -9.37
C LEU A 54 -0.08 5.15 -8.48
N ALA A 55 -0.26 5.27 -7.16
CA ALA A 55 0.85 5.27 -6.21
C ALA A 55 1.64 3.95 -6.24
N ALA A 56 0.95 2.81 -6.33
CA ALA A 56 1.59 1.50 -6.45
C ALA A 56 2.40 1.37 -7.75
N ALA A 57 1.86 1.85 -8.87
CA ALA A 57 2.57 1.86 -10.15
C ALA A 57 3.84 2.73 -10.09
N GLU A 58 3.74 3.93 -9.49
CA GLU A 58 4.88 4.83 -9.34
C GLU A 58 5.98 4.24 -8.44
N VAL A 59 5.60 3.60 -7.33
CA VAL A 59 6.56 2.91 -6.45
C VAL A 59 7.21 1.73 -7.16
N ALA A 60 6.43 0.94 -7.92
CA ALA A 60 6.94 -0.20 -8.67
C ALA A 60 7.94 0.23 -9.75
N GLU A 61 7.65 1.29 -10.51
CA GLU A 61 8.54 1.84 -11.53
C GLU A 61 9.85 2.35 -10.92
N LYS A 62 9.77 3.09 -9.81
CA LYS A 62 10.97 3.57 -9.10
C LYS A 62 11.79 2.41 -8.54
N LEU A 63 11.14 1.39 -7.99
CA LEU A 63 11.83 0.21 -7.50
C LEU A 63 12.56 -0.53 -8.61
N ASP A 64 11.89 -0.78 -9.74
CA ASP A 64 12.48 -1.45 -10.90
C ASP A 64 13.70 -0.69 -11.44
N ARG A 65 13.57 0.63 -11.58
CA ARG A 65 14.68 1.49 -11.99
C ARG A 65 15.87 1.39 -11.02
N ILE A 66 15.62 1.50 -9.71
CA ILE A 66 16.69 1.42 -8.71
C ILE A 66 17.37 0.05 -8.78
N LEU A 67 16.61 -1.04 -8.90
CA LEU A 67 17.15 -2.39 -9.03
C LEU A 67 17.98 -2.56 -10.31
N PHE A 68 17.53 -1.98 -11.43
CA PHE A 68 18.28 -1.98 -12.68
C PHE A 68 19.63 -1.26 -12.54
N GLU A 69 19.63 -0.07 -11.92
CA GLU A 69 20.85 0.68 -11.62
C GLU A 69 21.79 -0.10 -10.68
N ARG A 70 21.27 -0.71 -9.61
CA ARG A 70 22.07 -1.53 -8.68
C ARG A 70 22.65 -2.76 -9.36
N ARG A 71 21.91 -3.42 -10.26
CA ARG A 71 22.42 -4.53 -11.07
C ARG A 71 23.57 -4.07 -11.95
N GLY A 72 23.43 -2.90 -12.58
CA GLY A 72 24.50 -2.29 -13.37
C GLY A 72 25.78 -2.07 -12.57
N ASP A 73 25.67 -1.52 -11.36
CA ASP A 73 26.79 -1.38 -10.43
C ASP A 73 27.46 -2.75 -10.20
N VAL A 74 26.70 -3.77 -9.78
CA VAL A 74 27.25 -5.12 -9.50
C VAL A 74 27.98 -5.72 -10.70
N ILE A 75 27.46 -5.56 -11.92
CA ILE A 75 28.13 -6.06 -13.13
C ILE A 75 29.44 -5.32 -13.39
N MET A 76 29.46 -4.00 -13.23
CA MET A 76 30.68 -3.20 -13.39
C MET A 76 31.73 -3.59 -12.34
N LEU A 77 31.30 -3.83 -11.11
CA LEU A 77 32.16 -4.28 -10.01
C LEU A 77 32.73 -5.67 -10.24
N ALA A 78 31.90 -6.61 -10.72
CA ALA A 78 32.34 -7.96 -11.06
C ALA A 78 33.49 -7.93 -12.08
N ARG A 79 33.45 -7.02 -13.06
CA ARG A 79 34.53 -6.83 -14.04
C ARG A 79 35.83 -6.37 -13.36
N VAL A 80 35.77 -5.42 -12.43
CA VAL A 80 36.96 -4.96 -11.69
C VAL A 80 37.51 -6.07 -10.80
N VAL A 81 36.65 -6.75 -10.05
CA VAL A 81 37.03 -7.89 -9.20
C VAL A 81 37.71 -9.00 -10.02
N SER A 82 37.17 -9.31 -11.19
CA SER A 82 37.73 -10.34 -12.08
C SER A 82 39.12 -10.03 -12.63
N SER A 83 39.59 -8.77 -12.53
CA SER A 83 40.93 -8.40 -12.99
C SER A 83 42.05 -8.87 -12.06
N ARG A 84 41.75 -9.06 -10.76
CA ARG A 84 42.70 -9.49 -9.73
C ARG A 84 42.01 -10.41 -8.70
N PRO A 85 41.49 -11.57 -9.12
CA PRO A 85 40.64 -12.40 -8.29
C PRO A 85 41.37 -13.02 -7.07
N SER A 86 42.70 -13.17 -7.15
CA SER A 86 43.52 -13.75 -6.09
C SER A 86 44.08 -12.72 -5.09
N ASP A 87 43.93 -11.41 -5.35
CA ASP A 87 44.50 -10.36 -4.51
C ASP A 87 43.48 -9.90 -3.46
N GLN A 88 43.40 -10.65 -2.35
CA GLN A 88 42.43 -10.41 -1.29
C GLN A 88 42.56 -9.02 -0.63
N ASN A 89 43.77 -8.48 -0.55
CA ASN A 89 44.02 -7.15 0.01
C ASN A 89 43.44 -6.07 -0.92
N TYR A 90 43.73 -6.17 -2.22
CA TYR A 90 43.14 -5.28 -3.23
C TYR A 90 41.61 -5.34 -3.21
N LEU A 91 41.03 -6.54 -3.19
CA LEU A 91 39.59 -6.74 -3.16
C LEU A 91 38.96 -6.12 -1.90
N SER A 92 39.52 -6.40 -0.73
CA SER A 92 39.01 -5.87 0.55
C SER A 92 39.03 -4.34 0.58
N ASP A 93 40.12 -3.71 0.13
CA ASP A 93 40.22 -2.26 0.08
C ASP A 93 39.30 -1.64 -0.99
N TYR A 94 39.12 -2.32 -2.12
CA TYR A 94 38.18 -1.91 -3.15
C TYR A 94 36.74 -1.93 -2.64
N LEU A 95 36.31 -3.01 -1.98
CA LEU A 95 34.98 -3.11 -1.40
C LEU A 95 34.75 -2.07 -0.30
N LYS A 96 35.75 -1.78 0.54
CA LYS A 96 35.67 -0.72 1.56
C LYS A 96 35.47 0.65 0.93
N ARG A 97 36.25 1.00 -0.10
CA ARG A 97 36.10 2.26 -0.84
C ARG A 97 34.71 2.37 -1.45
N MET A 98 34.25 1.30 -2.10
CA MET A 98 32.92 1.26 -2.69
C MET A 98 31.81 1.46 -1.65
N LYS A 99 31.85 0.74 -0.52
CA LYS A 99 30.89 0.92 0.56
C LYS A 99 30.85 2.37 1.05
N ALA A 100 32.00 3.02 1.14
CA ALA A 100 32.10 4.43 1.53
C ALA A 100 31.54 5.37 0.46
N THR A 101 31.86 5.16 -0.82
CA THR A 101 31.39 5.99 -1.94
C THR A 101 29.86 5.98 -2.08
N TYR A 102 29.23 4.83 -1.85
CA TYR A 102 27.80 4.65 -1.98
C TYR A 102 27.07 4.64 -0.63
N ALA A 103 27.70 5.10 0.46
CA ALA A 103 27.04 5.17 1.75
C ALA A 103 25.83 6.13 1.68
N PRO A 104 24.66 5.77 2.26
CA PRO A 104 24.36 4.59 3.06
C PRO A 104 23.68 3.44 2.30
N VAL A 105 23.72 3.44 0.96
CA VAL A 105 22.97 2.50 0.09
C VAL A 105 23.41 1.05 0.30
N TYR A 106 24.72 0.78 0.36
CA TYR A 106 25.24 -0.56 0.62
C TYR A 106 25.63 -0.73 2.09
N GLN A 107 24.91 -1.60 2.79
CA GLN A 107 25.26 -1.97 4.17
C GLN A 107 26.44 -2.96 4.22
N SER A 108 26.49 -3.89 3.27
CA SER A 108 27.58 -4.86 3.12
C SER A 108 27.78 -5.23 1.66
N LEU A 109 29.02 -5.61 1.35
CA LEU A 109 29.50 -6.03 0.05
C LEU A 109 30.48 -7.17 0.29
N ALA A 110 30.34 -8.25 -0.49
CA ALA A 110 31.19 -9.42 -0.43
C ALA A 110 31.47 -9.94 -1.85
N VAL A 111 32.61 -10.60 -2.00
CA VAL A 111 33.01 -11.29 -3.24
C VAL A 111 33.18 -12.75 -2.92
N THR A 112 32.67 -13.62 -3.79
CA THR A 112 32.86 -15.07 -3.69
C THR A 112 33.74 -15.61 -4.83
N ASP A 113 34.42 -16.72 -4.57
CA ASP A 113 35.08 -17.52 -5.62
C ASP A 113 34.06 -18.38 -6.39
N VAL A 114 34.56 -19.21 -7.32
CA VAL A 114 33.72 -20.10 -8.15
C VAL A 114 33.11 -21.27 -7.36
N GLN A 115 33.63 -21.55 -6.16
CA GLN A 115 33.09 -22.54 -5.22
C GLN A 115 32.04 -21.93 -4.27
N GLY A 116 31.83 -20.61 -4.33
CA GLY A 116 30.93 -19.87 -3.45
C GLY A 116 31.55 -19.46 -2.11
N THR A 117 32.86 -19.63 -1.93
CA THR A 117 33.58 -19.19 -0.72
C THR A 117 33.76 -17.68 -0.74
N ILE A 118 33.50 -16.99 0.37
CA ILE A 118 33.74 -15.56 0.48
C ILE A 118 35.25 -15.30 0.55
N VAL A 119 35.77 -14.52 -0.40
CA VAL A 119 37.21 -14.18 -0.49
C VAL A 119 37.53 -12.76 -0.04
N ALA A 120 36.52 -11.88 0.03
CA ALA A 120 36.63 -10.54 0.59
C ALA A 120 35.25 -10.04 1.03
N SER A 121 35.18 -9.27 2.12
CA SER A 121 33.94 -8.67 2.60
C SER A 121 34.17 -7.36 3.34
N THR A 122 33.14 -6.52 3.36
CA THR A 122 33.05 -5.32 4.20
C THR A 122 32.24 -5.52 5.48
N GLY A 123 31.59 -6.69 5.62
CA GLY A 123 30.91 -7.09 6.84
C GLY A 123 31.88 -7.82 7.77
N PRO A 124 31.96 -7.46 9.05
CA PRO A 124 32.92 -8.05 10.00
C PRO A 124 32.66 -9.52 10.33
N SER A 125 31.53 -10.10 9.89
CA SER A 125 31.10 -11.47 10.18
C SER A 125 31.16 -12.43 8.99
N LEU A 126 31.72 -11.99 7.86
CA LEU A 126 31.58 -12.68 6.57
C LEU A 126 32.90 -13.26 6.02
N VAL A 127 34.03 -13.06 6.70
CA VAL A 127 35.33 -13.67 6.40
C VAL A 127 35.89 -14.24 7.69
#